data_AF-A0A2Z2P245-F1
#
_entry.id   AF-A0A2Z2P245-F1
#
_cell.length_a   1.000
_cell.length_b   1.000
_cell.length_c   1.000
_cell.angle_alpha   90.00
_cell.angle_beta   90.00
_cell.angle_gamma   90.00
#
_symmetry.space_group_name_H-M   'P 1'
#
loop_
_entity.id
_entity.type
_entity.pdbx_description
1 polymer ?
#
loop_
_entity_poly.entity_id
_entity_poly.type
_entity_poly.pdbx_seq_one_letter_code
_entity_poly.pdbx_strand_id
1 'polypeptide(L)'
;MKSINEQFAEMQKKTLESLEPMQNMNAVAAEAFERIARKNYELMGELVDYTVAQVKTPADPTNLQEAYEQRTAEAKAFAEKVNASAAEYVTLATELGEMAKAKAAPEAKKKAAPAKSK
;
A
#
# COMPACT_ATOMS: atom_id res chain seq x y z
N MET A 1 9.27 -38.11 -31.32
CA MET A 1 9.85 -37.81 -29.98
C MET A 1 10.51 -36.45 -30.08
N LYS A 2 10.26 -35.55 -29.11
CA LYS A 2 10.94 -34.24 -29.07
C LYS A 2 12.44 -34.47 -28.86
N SER A 3 13.28 -33.73 -29.57
CA SER A 3 14.74 -33.83 -29.40
C SER A 3 15.17 -33.43 -27.99
N ILE A 4 16.33 -33.90 -27.55
CA ILE A 4 16.87 -33.57 -26.20
C ILE A 4 16.98 -32.05 -26.01
N ASN A 5 17.33 -31.30 -27.06
CA ASN A 5 17.38 -29.84 -27.04
C ASN A 5 15.99 -29.20 -26.85
N GLU A 6 14.95 -29.73 -27.52
CA GLU A 6 13.58 -29.24 -27.35
C GLU A 6 13.04 -29.51 -25.94
N GLN A 7 13.36 -30.67 -25.36
CA GLN A 7 12.98 -31.00 -23.99
C GLN A 7 13.68 -30.11 -22.97
N PHE A 8 14.97 -29.80 -23.19
CA PHE A 8 15.73 -28.89 -22.33
C PHE A 8 15.19 -27.46 -22.40
N ALA A 9 14.88 -26.96 -23.61
CA ALA A 9 14.28 -25.64 -23.79
C ALA A 9 12.89 -25.53 -23.13
N GLU A 10 12.06 -26.58 -23.23
CA GLU A 10 10.74 -26.63 -22.59
C GLU A 10 10.84 -26.70 -21.05
N MET A 11 11.83 -27.42 -20.52
CA MET A 11 12.12 -27.44 -19.09
C MET A 11 12.54 -26.05 -18.60
N GLN A 12 13.49 -25.40 -19.27
CA GLN A 12 13.96 -24.07 -18.90
C GLN A 12 12.82 -23.05 -18.94
N LYS A 13 11.96 -23.11 -19.97
CA LYS A 13 10.78 -22.26 -20.08
C LYS A 13 9.80 -22.48 -18.93
N LYS A 14 9.47 -23.74 -18.59
CA LYS A 14 8.60 -24.05 -17.45
C LYS A 14 9.19 -23.62 -16.11
N THR A 15 10.52 -23.74 -15.95
CA THR A 15 11.20 -23.24 -14.75
C THR A 15 11.06 -21.71 -14.65
N LEU A 16 11.24 -20.97 -15.74
CA LEU A 16 11.02 -19.51 -15.74
C LEU A 16 9.56 -19.13 -15.47
N GLU A 17 8.61 -19.76 -16.16
CA GLU A 17 7.16 -19.55 -15.95
C GLU A 17 6.75 -19.87 -14.49
N SER A 18 7.40 -20.85 -13.85
CA SER A 18 7.11 -21.18 -12.45
C SER A 18 7.55 -20.11 -11.45
N LEU A 19 8.45 -19.20 -11.85
CA LEU A 19 8.92 -18.08 -11.02
C LEU A 19 8.08 -16.81 -11.19
N GLU A 20 7.32 -16.68 -12.29
CA GLU A 20 6.48 -15.50 -12.55
C GLU A 20 5.53 -15.16 -11.39
N PRO A 21 4.86 -16.11 -10.71
CA PRO A 21 4.02 -15.81 -9.56
C PRO A 21 4.80 -15.15 -8.40
N MET A 22 6.01 -15.64 -8.11
CA MET A 22 6.87 -15.02 -7.08
C MET A 22 7.31 -13.62 -7.48
N GLN A 23 7.69 -13.42 -8.75
CA GLN A 23 8.09 -12.10 -9.25
C GLN A 23 6.93 -11.11 -9.19
N ASN A 24 5.74 -11.53 -9.59
CA ASN A 24 4.53 -10.71 -9.52
C ASN A 24 4.16 -10.36 -8.07
N MET A 25 4.26 -11.31 -7.13
CA MET A 25 4.03 -11.03 -5.72
C MET A 25 5.07 -10.08 -5.12
N ASN A 26 6.35 -10.22 -5.50
CA ASN A 26 7.40 -9.30 -5.05
C ASN A 26 7.14 -7.86 -5.52
N ALA A 27 6.68 -7.68 -6.76
CA ALA A 27 6.32 -6.36 -7.28
C ALA A 27 5.17 -5.73 -6.49
N VAL A 28 4.12 -6.51 -6.19
CA VAL A 28 2.99 -6.06 -5.35
C VAL A 28 3.45 -5.69 -3.94
N ALA A 29 4.32 -6.51 -3.34
CA ALA A 29 4.85 -6.24 -2.00
C ALA A 29 5.69 -4.96 -1.95
N ALA A 30 6.53 -4.72 -2.98
CA ALA A 30 7.31 -3.50 -3.09
C ALA A 30 6.42 -2.26 -3.23
N GLU A 31 5.41 -2.33 -4.09
CA GLU A 31 4.44 -1.23 -4.27
C GLU A 31 3.62 -0.97 -2.99
N ALA A 32 3.18 -2.03 -2.31
CA ALA A 32 2.51 -1.94 -1.01
C ALA A 32 3.37 -1.23 0.03
N PHE A 33 4.64 -1.65 0.14
CA PHE A 33 5.59 -1.04 1.06
C PHE A 33 5.79 0.44 0.75
N GLU A 34 6.02 0.80 -0.53
CA GLU A 34 6.20 2.21 -0.91
C GLU A 34 4.99 3.06 -0.54
N ARG A 35 3.77 2.62 -0.86
CA ARG A 35 2.54 3.37 -0.58
C ARG A 35 2.32 3.56 0.92
N ILE A 36 2.53 2.51 1.71
CA ILE A 36 2.41 2.59 3.19
C ILE A 36 3.49 3.52 3.76
N ALA A 37 4.73 3.41 3.28
CA ALA A 37 5.82 4.25 3.75
C ALA A 37 5.54 5.73 3.48
N ARG A 38 5.06 6.08 2.27
CA ARG A 38 4.67 7.46 1.93
C ARG A 38 3.57 7.99 2.86
N LYS A 39 2.53 7.19 3.14
CA LYS A 39 1.48 7.60 4.08
C LYS A 39 1.99 7.80 5.50
N ASN A 40 2.91 6.95 5.96
CA ASN A 40 3.55 7.16 7.27
C ASN A 40 4.34 8.48 7.31
N TYR A 41 5.05 8.82 6.24
CA TYR A 41 5.77 10.10 6.15
C TYR A 41 4.83 11.30 6.21
N GLU A 42 3.68 11.23 5.52
CA GLU A 42 2.65 12.27 5.57
C GLU A 42 2.12 12.46 6.99
N LEU A 43 1.70 11.37 7.65
CA LEU A 43 1.22 11.41 9.04
C LEU A 43 2.27 11.97 10.02
N MET A 44 3.54 11.57 9.86
CA MET A 44 4.62 12.11 10.68
C MET A 44 4.86 13.60 10.42
N GLY A 45 4.71 14.06 9.18
CA GLY A 45 4.75 15.48 8.85
C GLY A 45 3.66 16.27 9.58
N GLU A 46 2.43 15.75 9.60
CA GLU A 46 1.31 16.38 10.33
C GLU A 46 1.57 16.46 11.83
N LEU A 47 2.18 15.43 12.43
CA LEU A 47 2.56 15.42 13.83
C LEU A 47 3.63 16.48 14.14
N VAL A 48 4.62 16.64 13.25
CA VAL A 48 5.65 17.68 13.38
C VAL A 48 5.00 19.05 13.30
N ASP A 49 4.13 19.30 12.32
CA ASP A 49 3.43 20.58 12.16
C ASP A 49 2.62 20.94 13.42
N TYR A 50 1.87 19.98 13.97
CA TYR A 50 1.12 20.16 15.21
C TYR A 50 2.04 20.48 16.41
N THR A 51 3.16 19.78 16.53
CA THR A 51 4.12 20.01 17.61
C THR A 51 4.76 21.39 17.49
N VAL A 52 5.11 21.83 16.28
CA VAL A 52 5.64 23.16 16.02
C VAL A 52 4.61 24.25 16.36
N ALA A 53 3.34 24.05 16.01
CA ALA A 53 2.27 24.97 16.36
C ALA A 53 2.14 25.13 17.88
N GLN A 54 2.09 24.01 18.61
CA GLN A 54 1.99 24.01 20.08
C GLN A 54 3.15 24.72 20.79
N VAL A 55 4.37 24.66 20.23
CA VAL A 55 5.55 25.37 20.76
C VAL A 55 5.50 26.86 20.44
N LYS A 56 4.99 27.24 19.26
CA LYS A 56 4.90 28.63 18.82
C LYS A 56 3.76 29.41 19.50
N THR A 57 2.71 28.73 19.96
CA THR A 57 1.58 29.36 20.65
C THR A 57 2.03 29.91 22.00
N PRO A 58 2.18 31.25 22.15
CA PRO A 58 2.77 31.86 23.33
C PRO A 58 1.89 31.63 24.56
N ALA A 59 2.51 31.30 25.70
CA ALA A 59 1.85 31.40 26.99
C ALA A 59 1.93 32.86 27.47
N ASP A 60 1.20 33.75 26.80
CA ASP A 60 1.10 35.13 27.27
C ASP A 60 0.19 35.16 28.52
N PRO A 61 0.71 35.53 29.71
CA PRO A 61 -0.10 35.58 30.93
C PRO A 61 -1.22 36.63 30.86
N THR A 62 -1.19 37.55 29.91
CA THR A 62 -2.22 38.58 29.71
C THR A 62 -3.35 38.15 28.76
N ASN A 63 -3.14 37.11 27.94
CA ASN A 63 -4.09 36.63 26.91
C ASN A 63 -4.31 35.10 26.95
N LEU A 64 -4.42 34.54 28.14
CA LEU A 64 -4.58 33.08 28.35
C LEU A 64 -5.78 32.46 27.62
N GLN A 65 -6.86 33.23 27.44
CA GLN A 65 -8.05 32.72 26.75
C GLN A 65 -7.81 32.54 25.25
N GLU A 66 -7.16 33.51 24.59
CA GLU A 66 -6.81 33.42 23.18
C GLU A 66 -5.82 32.26 22.94
N ALA A 67 -4.83 32.10 23.82
CA ALA A 67 -3.91 30.97 23.78
C ALA A 67 -4.63 29.62 23.94
N TYR A 68 -5.62 29.53 24.83
CA TYR A 68 -6.44 28.32 25.01
C TYR A 68 -7.29 28.00 23.78
N GLU A 69 -7.96 29.01 23.21
CA GLU A 69 -8.77 28.88 22.00
C GLU A 69 -7.91 28.43 20.81
N GLN A 70 -6.72 29.00 20.66
CA GLN A 70 -5.78 28.61 19.62
C GLN A 70 -5.30 27.15 19.80
N ARG A 71 -4.91 26.73 21.00
CA ARG A 71 -4.52 25.34 21.28
C ARG A 71 -5.65 24.35 20.99
N THR A 72 -6.88 24.72 21.32
CA THR A 72 -8.05 23.89 21.05
C THR A 72 -8.30 23.76 19.55
N ALA A 73 -8.17 24.85 18.79
CA ALA A 73 -8.30 24.85 17.34
C ALA A 73 -7.20 23.99 16.67
N GLU A 74 -5.95 24.14 17.11
CA GLU A 74 -4.81 23.36 16.61
C GLU A 74 -4.98 21.85 16.90
N ALA A 75 -5.41 21.50 18.11
CA ALA A 75 -5.68 20.10 18.47
C ALA A 75 -6.83 19.51 17.65
N LYS A 76 -7.90 20.28 17.41
CA LYS A 76 -9.01 19.84 16.56
C LYS A 76 -8.57 19.63 15.11
N ALA A 77 -7.82 20.58 14.55
CA ALA A 77 -7.29 20.48 13.20
C ALA A 77 -6.37 19.25 13.04
N PHE A 78 -5.51 18.99 14.03
CA PHE A 78 -4.68 17.78 14.05
C PHE A 78 -5.53 16.50 14.12
N ALA A 79 -6.55 16.47 14.98
CA ALA A 79 -7.44 15.31 15.10
C ALA A 79 -8.21 15.03 13.79
N GLU A 80 -8.66 16.07 13.08
CA GLU A 80 -9.30 15.94 11.77
C GLU A 80 -8.36 15.29 10.74
N LYS A 81 -7.10 15.73 10.70
CA LYS A 81 -6.07 15.16 9.81
C LYS A 81 -5.74 13.70 10.15
N VAL A 82 -5.57 13.37 11.42
CA VAL A 82 -5.31 11.98 11.86
C VAL A 82 -6.48 11.06 11.50
N ASN A 83 -7.71 11.52 11.66
CA ASN A 83 -8.90 10.75 11.27
C ASN A 83 -8.98 10.55 9.76
N ALA A 84 -8.66 11.58 8.97
CA ALA A 84 -8.57 11.46 7.52
C ALA A 84 -7.49 10.44 7.11
N SER A 85 -6.28 10.54 7.68
CA SER A 85 -5.20 9.58 7.49
C SER A 85 -5.63 8.15 7.83
N ALA A 86 -6.34 7.93 8.95
CA ALA A 86 -6.86 6.62 9.31
C ALA A 86 -7.82 6.04 8.26
N ALA A 87 -8.72 6.87 7.71
CA ALA A 87 -9.61 6.45 6.62
C ALA A 87 -8.83 6.08 5.35
N GLU A 88 -7.77 6.83 5.04
CA GLU A 88 -6.89 6.55 3.91
C GLU A 88 -6.11 5.23 4.08
N TYR A 89 -5.68 4.87 5.29
CA TYR A 89 -5.07 3.56 5.55
C TYR A 89 -6.05 2.40 5.30
N VAL A 90 -7.32 2.57 5.66
CA VAL A 90 -8.36 1.56 5.39
C VAL A 90 -8.57 1.40 3.88
N THR A 91 -8.65 2.51 3.16
CA THR A 91 -8.73 2.51 1.69
C THR A 91 -7.51 1.83 1.07
N LEU A 92 -6.30 2.22 1.51
CA LEU A 92 -5.05 1.63 1.02
C LEU A 92 -4.98 0.13 1.27
N ALA A 93 -5.35 -0.34 2.47
CA ALA A 93 -5.39 -1.76 2.79
C ALA A 93 -6.35 -2.52 1.85
N THR A 94 -7.49 -1.92 1.53
CA THR A 94 -8.46 -2.49 0.58
C THR A 94 -7.88 -2.59 -0.83
N GLU A 95 -7.31 -1.50 -1.33
CA GLU A 95 -6.66 -1.45 -2.66
C GLU A 95 -5.52 -2.48 -2.79
N LEU A 96 -4.66 -2.58 -1.77
CA LEU A 96 -3.56 -3.54 -1.76
C LEU A 96 -4.06 -4.99 -1.73
N GLY A 97 -5.14 -5.25 -0.99
CA GLY A 97 -5.80 -6.55 -0.97
C GLY A 97 -6.39 -6.93 -2.34
N GLU A 98 -7.00 -5.99 -3.04
CA GLU A 98 -7.50 -6.20 -4.41
C GLU A 98 -6.36 -6.42 -5.41
N MET A 99 -5.29 -5.63 -5.32
CA MET A 99 -4.11 -5.76 -6.17
C MET A 99 -3.44 -7.13 -5.99
N ALA A 100 -3.30 -7.60 -4.75
CA ALA A 100 -2.76 -8.93 -4.45
C ALA A 100 -3.64 -10.03 -5.06
N LYS A 101 -4.97 -9.93 -4.96
CA LYS A 101 -5.89 -10.90 -5.59
C LYS A 101 -5.80 -10.89 -7.11
N ALA A 102 -5.72 -9.72 -7.73
CA ALA A 102 -5.62 -9.58 -9.18
C ALA A 102 -4.32 -10.18 -9.73
N LYS A 103 -3.21 -10.05 -9.00
CA LYS A 103 -1.88 -10.56 -9.39
C LYS A 103 -1.64 -12.02 -8.97
N ALA A 104 -2.38 -12.52 -8.00
CA ALA A 104 -2.35 -13.93 -7.57
C ALA A 104 -3.26 -14.84 -8.40
N ALA A 105 -4.15 -14.29 -9.25
CA ALA A 105 -5.02 -15.10 -10.11
C ALA A 105 -4.17 -15.85 -11.16
N PRO A 106 -4.08 -17.19 -11.10
CA PRO A 106 -3.40 -17.95 -12.13
C PRO A 106 -4.22 -17.84 -13.43
N GLU A 107 -3.55 -17.83 -14.59
CA GLU A 107 -4.17 -18.04 -15.91
C GLU A 107 -4.77 -19.46 -16.07
N ALA A 108 -5.48 -19.98 -15.08
CA ALA A 108 -6.04 -21.33 -15.04
C ALA A 108 -7.27 -21.52 -15.96
N LYS A 109 -7.57 -20.58 -16.87
CA LYS A 109 -8.76 -20.64 -17.74
C LYS A 109 -8.47 -20.53 -19.25
N LYS A 110 -7.37 -21.09 -19.76
CA LYS A 110 -7.15 -21.18 -21.22
C LYS A 110 -6.84 -22.56 -21.82
N LYS A 111 -6.98 -23.67 -21.09
CA LYS A 111 -6.81 -25.02 -21.67
C LYS A 111 -7.85 -26.08 -21.26
N ALA A 112 -9.11 -25.69 -21.11
CA ALA A 112 -10.20 -26.67 -20.97
C ALA A 112 -11.28 -26.46 -22.03
N ALA A 113 -11.08 -27.05 -23.23
CA ALA A 113 -12.10 -27.61 -24.12
C ALA A 113 -11.44 -28.22 -25.39
N PRO A 114 -12.04 -29.23 -26.06
CA PRO A 114 -12.59 -30.48 -25.54
C PRO A 114 -11.98 -31.69 -26.31
N ALA A 115 -11.61 -32.77 -25.62
CA ALA A 115 -11.28 -34.02 -26.32
C ALA A 115 -12.59 -34.76 -26.65
N LYS A 116 -13.04 -34.63 -27.91
CA LYS A 116 -14.04 -35.52 -28.50
C LYS A 116 -13.50 -36.96 -28.43
N SER A 117 -14.19 -37.86 -27.73
CA SER A 117 -14.03 -39.30 -27.91
C SER A 117 -14.91 -39.76 -29.07
N LYS A 118 -14.27 -40.46 -30.01
CA LYS A 118 -14.91 -41.20 -31.12
C LYS A 118 -15.80 -42.31 -30.60
#